data_AF-A0A2D6JZF9-F1
#
_entry.id   AF-A0A2D6JZF9-F1
#
_cell.length_a   1.000
_cell.length_b   1.000
_cell.length_c   1.000
_cell.angle_alpha   90.00
_cell.angle_beta   90.00
_cell.angle_gamma   90.00
#
_symmetry.space_group_name_H-M   'P 1'
#
loop_
_entity.id
_entity.type
_entity.pdbx_description
1 polymer ?
#
loop_
_entity_poly.entity_id
_entity_poly.type
_entity_poly.pdbx_seq_one_letter_code
_entity_poly.pdbx_strand_id
1 'polypeptide(L)' 'MSVLAYLIPVALLLGLIGLAGFIWSLKSGQYDDLDGAAQRILLDDDELGPKQ' A
#
# COMPACT_ATOMS: atom_id res chain seq x y z
N MET A 1 0.19 26.19 -29.71
CA MET A 1 -0.10 24.88 -29.08
C MET A 1 -0.41 25.12 -27.61
N SER A 2 -1.53 24.62 -27.10
CA SER A 2 -1.92 24.84 -25.69
C SER A 2 -1.18 23.86 -24.78
N VAL A 3 -0.81 24.32 -23.58
CA VAL A 3 -0.16 23.49 -22.54
C VAL A 3 -0.99 22.25 -22.18
N LEU A 4 -2.32 22.34 -22.33
CA LEU A 4 -3.27 21.26 -22.11
C LEU A 4 -2.99 20.02 -22.96
N ALA A 5 -2.45 20.20 -24.18
CA ALA A 5 -2.11 19.08 -25.05
C ALA A 5 -1.03 18.15 -24.46
N TYR A 6 -0.19 18.67 -23.55
CA TYR A 6 0.82 17.89 -22.84
C TYR A 6 0.34 17.44 -21.45
N LEU A 7 -0.38 18.31 -20.73
CA LEU A 7 -0.82 18.00 -19.37
C LEU A 7 -1.86 16.87 -19.31
N ILE A 8 -2.76 16.78 -20.30
CA ILE A 8 -3.79 15.74 -20.31
C ILE A 8 -3.16 14.33 -20.42
N PRO A 9 -2.30 14.03 -21.41
CA PRO A 9 -1.63 12.73 -21.48
C PRO A 9 -0.78 12.42 -20.23
N VAL A 10 -0.05 13.42 -19.71
CA VAL A 10 0.80 13.24 -18.51
C VAL A 10 -0.06 12.88 -17.29
N ALA A 11 -1.16 13.59 -17.06
CA ALA A 11 -2.06 13.31 -15.94
C ALA A 11 -2.67 11.90 -16.05
N LEU A 12 -3.11 11.50 -17.25
CA LEU A 12 -3.63 10.15 -17.49
C LEU A 12 -2.58 9.07 -17.24
N LEU A 13 -1.35 9.27 -17.71
CA LEU A 13 -0.25 8.34 -17.50
C LEU A 13 0.08 8.18 -16.01
N LEU A 14 0.17 9.29 -15.28
CA LEU A 14 0.40 9.28 -13.84
C LEU A 14 -0.73 8.57 -13.08
N GLY A 15 -1.99 8.82 -13.48
CA GLY A 15 -3.15 8.12 -12.92
C GLY A 15 -3.09 6.61 -13.17
N LEU A 16 -2.74 6.19 -14.39
CA LEU A 16 -2.59 4.77 -14.74
C LEU A 16 -1.45 4.10 -13.98
N ILE A 17 -0.31 4.77 -13.82
CA ILE A 17 0.83 4.26 -13.03
C ILE A 17 0.40 4.06 -11.57
N GLY A 18 -0.29 5.05 -10.98
CA GLY A 18 -0.82 4.94 -9.62
C GLY A 18 -1.80 3.79 -9.46
N LEU A 19 -2.75 3.64 -10.40
CA LEU A 19 -3.73 2.56 -10.38
C LEU A 19 -3.07 1.18 -10.53
N ALA A 20 -2.11 1.05 -11.46
CA ALA A 20 -1.38 -0.20 -11.66
C ALA A 20 -0.55 -0.57 -10.41
N GLY A 21 0.11 0.41 -9.79
CA GLY A 21 0.84 0.23 -8.53
C GLY A 21 -0.09 -0.21 -7.40
N PHE A 22 -1.27 0.42 -7.29
CA PHE A 22 -2.28 0.04 -6.30
C PHE A 22 -2.78 -1.39 -6.48
N ILE A 23 -3.13 -1.80 -7.70
CA ILE A 23 -3.58 -3.17 -7.98
C ILE A 23 -2.47 -4.19 -7.72
N TRP A 24 -1.23 -3.88 -8.11
CA TRP A 24 -0.08 -4.73 -7.83
C TRP A 24 0.13 -4.91 -6.32
N SER A 25 0.02 -3.81 -5.56
CA SER A 25 0.11 -3.81 -4.11
C SER A 25 -0.96 -4.71 -3.47
N LEU A 26 -2.23 -4.60 -3.90
CA LEU A 26 -3.28 -5.52 -3.43
C LEU A 26 -2.98 -6.99 -3.76
N LYS A 27 -2.50 -7.28 -4.98
CA LYS A 27 -2.19 -8.65 -5.40
C LYS A 27 -0.96 -9.23 -4.72
N SER A 28 -0.07 -8.40 -4.19
CA SER A 28 1.18 -8.83 -3.55
C SER A 28 0.99 -9.49 -2.18
N GLY A 29 -0.22 -9.49 -1.63
CA GLY A 29 -0.51 -10.09 -0.31
C GLY A 29 0.03 -9.27 0.87
N GLN A 30 0.58 -8.07 0.63
CA GLN A 30 1.11 -7.20 1.71
C GLN A 30 0.03 -6.77 2.73
N TYR A 31 -1.25 -6.86 2.35
CA TYR A 31 -2.38 -6.46 3.19
C TYR A 31 -2.89 -7.63 4.06
N ASP A 32 -2.45 -8.87 3.82
CA ASP A 32 -2.96 -10.06 4.51
C ASP A 32 -2.48 -10.15 5.97
N ASP A 33 -1.34 -9.54 6.32
CA ASP A 33 -0.80 -9.51 7.69
C ASP A 33 -1.08 -8.18 8.43
N LEU A 34 -1.96 -7.33 7.89
CA LEU A 34 -2.36 -6.10 8.59
C LEU A 34 -3.17 -6.39 9.85
N ASP A 35 -4.03 -7.42 9.81
CA ASP A 35 -4.80 -7.86 10.97
C ASP A 35 -3.89 -8.43 12.07
N GLY A 36 -2.86 -9.19 11.69
CA GLY A 36 -1.84 -9.71 12.62
C GLY A 36 -0.98 -8.60 13.22
N ALA A 37 -0.61 -7.59 12.43
CA ALA A 37 0.09 -6.41 12.92
C ALA A 37 -0.76 -5.60 13.92
N ALA A 38 -2.06 -5.45 13.66
CA ALA A 38 -3.01 -4.77 14.56
C ALA A 38 -3.24 -5.53 15.87
N GLN A 39 -3.16 -6.87 15.87
CA GLN A 39 -3.19 -7.64 17.11
C GLN A 39 -1.90 -7.47 17.93
N ARG A 40 -0.74 -7.45 17.27
CA ARG A 40 0.57 -7.28 17.93
C ARG A 40 0.74 -5.92 18.60
N ILE A 41 0.14 -4.86 18.08
CA ILE A 41 0.25 -3.51 18.69
C ILE A 41 -0.58 -3.34 19.97
N LEU A 42 -1.54 -4.23 20.21
CA LEU A 42 -2.37 -4.22 21.42
C LEU A 42 -1.80 -5.11 22.53
N LEU A 43 -0.85 -5.99 22.19
CA LEU A 43 -0.12 -6.80 23.14
C LEU A 43 1.10 -6.00 23.60
N ASP A 44 1.23 -5.76 24.90
CA ASP A 44 2.46 -5.18 25.45
C ASP A 44 3.61 -6.20 25.29
N ASP A 45 4.81 -5.73 24.94
CA ASP A 45 6.00 -6.58 24.71
C ASP A 45 6.32 -7.52 25.90
N ASP A 46 5.81 -7.18 27.09
CA ASP A 46 5.96 -7.93 28.34
C ASP A 46 5.05 -9.18 28.44
N GLU A 47 3.96 -9.27 27.66
CA GLU A 47 3.09 -10.46 27.63
C GLU A 47 3.65 -11.61 26.76
N LEU A 48 4.64 -11.32 25.91
CA LEU A 48 5.41 -12.30 25.16
C LEU A 48 6.48 -12.93 26.06
N GLY A 49 6.04 -13.70 27.07
CA GLY A 49 6.93 -14.45 27.96
C GLY A 49 7.94 -15.33 27.20
N PRO A 50 9.07 -15.72 27.83
CA PRO A 50 10.17 -16.38 27.15
C PRO A 50 9.69 -17.68 26.50
N LYS A 51 9.82 -17.75 25.17
CA LYS A 51 9.52 -18.95 24.39
C LYS A 51 10.49 -20.06 24.81
N GLN A 52 9.99 -21.06 25.54
CA GLN A 52 10.64 -22.36 25.72
C GLN A 52 10.27 -23.29 24.57
#